data_AF-A0A0M9ZBD6-F1
#
_entry.id   AF-A0A0M9ZBD6-F1
#
_cell.length_a   1.000
_cell.length_b   1.000
_cell.length_c   1.000
_cell.angle_alpha   90.00
_cell.angle_beta   90.00
_cell.angle_gamma   90.00
#
_symmetry.space_group_name_H-M   'P 1'
#
loop_
_entity.id
_entity.type
_entity.pdbx_description
1 polymer ?
#
loop_
_entity_poly.entity_id
_entity_poly.type
_entity_poly.pdbx_seq_one_letter_code
_entity_poly.pdbx_strand_id
1 'polypeptide(L)'
;MLSATKETAVAYGQPPYPYTPAPAPVRPWWQTSGARLAFIGAAAVIMAIVEGLGILLMFASIAMIWISTGGLRHPWKVWQRIAATVGTLLLCLIVAGIAHPVKKKDDAKTASTPTAAATSKAPETPAPAAAPQLSNYTGKALSEARKGAEAAGYTVGNRDASSESRGVVQTENWTVCFQKISDLADGKKGVDFSVVKEGEPCPKEDGSALPWPVMPNVVGTTYNKAVADLKAAGVPLERVKLEDVYLDTDTPTAEQAAKDGEEWHVCFQDPGKDGKVTSTTTVRLDLGRWSDASLVKTCPAAKGTTYQIPANDPDYQRPGTSTGDDDSSSQGGSTGGGAKTVHPGAFCSPAGAVGTANGKTYTCKGPGQNRWRP
;
A
#
# COMPACT_ATOMS: atom_id res chain seq x y z
N MET A 1 -22.11 -27.44 -73.53
CA MET A 1 -22.63 -28.07 -72.32
C MET A 1 -22.11 -27.28 -71.14
N LEU A 2 -23.01 -26.60 -70.41
CA LEU A 2 -22.70 -25.68 -69.32
C LEU A 2 -22.47 -26.46 -68.01
N SER A 3 -21.37 -26.20 -67.30
CA SER A 3 -21.17 -26.65 -65.93
C SER A 3 -21.68 -25.59 -64.95
N ALA A 4 -22.65 -25.97 -64.13
CA ALA A 4 -23.23 -25.16 -63.07
C ALA A 4 -22.41 -25.29 -61.78
N THR A 5 -21.97 -24.16 -61.23
CA THR A 5 -21.42 -24.02 -59.88
C THR A 5 -22.54 -24.03 -58.85
N LYS A 6 -22.41 -24.88 -57.83
CA LYS A 6 -23.35 -25.03 -56.72
C LYS A 6 -22.89 -24.15 -55.55
N GLU A 7 -23.56 -23.03 -55.30
CA GLU A 7 -23.37 -22.20 -54.12
C GLU A 7 -24.00 -22.86 -52.88
N THR A 8 -23.21 -22.98 -51.81
CA THR A 8 -23.64 -23.45 -50.49
C THR A 8 -24.09 -22.24 -49.67
N ALA A 9 -25.38 -22.18 -49.33
CA ALA A 9 -25.96 -21.14 -48.51
C ALA A 9 -25.49 -21.24 -47.05
N VAL A 10 -24.96 -20.13 -46.52
CA VAL A 10 -24.61 -19.95 -45.10
C VAL A 10 -25.88 -19.64 -44.32
N ALA A 11 -26.20 -20.48 -43.32
CA ALA A 11 -27.32 -20.26 -42.40
C ALA A 11 -26.98 -19.13 -41.42
N TYR A 12 -27.73 -18.02 -41.50
CA TYR A 12 -27.64 -16.91 -40.54
C TYR A 12 -28.28 -17.31 -39.20
N GLY A 13 -27.52 -17.15 -38.12
CA GLY A 13 -27.94 -17.39 -36.74
C GLY A 13 -29.02 -16.42 -36.26
N GLN A 14 -29.81 -16.90 -35.28
CA GLN A 14 -30.99 -16.25 -34.71
C GLN A 14 -30.75 -14.84 -34.14
N PRO A 15 -31.77 -13.96 -34.13
CA PRO A 15 -31.69 -12.64 -33.51
C PRO A 15 -31.63 -12.72 -31.96
N PRO A 16 -30.95 -11.76 -31.30
CA PRO A 16 -30.82 -11.72 -29.84
C PRO A 16 -32.16 -11.37 -29.16
N TYR A 17 -32.43 -12.05 -28.03
CA TYR A 17 -33.59 -11.80 -27.19
C TYR A 17 -33.65 -10.35 -26.65
N PRO A 18 -34.83 -9.75 -26.52
CA PRO A 18 -34.99 -8.39 -25.99
C PRO A 18 -34.64 -8.35 -24.49
N TYR A 19 -33.72 -7.44 -24.16
CA TYR A 19 -33.27 -7.18 -22.78
C TYR A 19 -34.35 -6.41 -22.00
N THR A 20 -34.97 -7.05 -21.03
CA THR A 20 -35.85 -6.39 -20.06
C THR A 20 -34.98 -5.70 -19.00
N PRO A 21 -34.99 -4.35 -18.88
CA PRO A 21 -34.20 -3.65 -17.86
C PRO A 21 -34.74 -3.97 -16.47
N ALA A 22 -33.83 -4.29 -15.55
CA ALA A 22 -34.16 -4.55 -14.15
C ALA A 22 -34.77 -3.30 -13.48
N PRO A 23 -35.74 -3.45 -12.57
CA PRO A 23 -36.34 -2.34 -11.85
C PRO A 23 -35.29 -1.58 -11.03
N ALA A 24 -35.31 -0.25 -11.11
CA ALA A 24 -34.37 0.59 -10.39
C ALA A 24 -34.49 0.39 -8.87
N PRO A 25 -33.37 0.32 -8.13
CA PRO A 25 -33.41 0.14 -6.68
C PRO A 25 -34.06 1.35 -6.00
N VAL A 26 -35.05 1.07 -5.15
CA VAL A 26 -35.77 2.07 -4.36
C VAL A 26 -34.81 2.68 -3.34
N ARG A 27 -34.47 3.96 -3.48
CA ARG A 27 -33.60 4.65 -2.51
C ARG A 27 -34.41 5.04 -1.28
N PRO A 28 -33.87 4.86 -0.06
CA PRO A 28 -34.52 5.34 1.16
C PRO A 28 -34.77 6.86 1.09
N TRP A 29 -35.97 7.31 1.48
CA TRP A 29 -36.41 8.71 1.37
C TRP A 29 -35.49 9.73 2.06
N TRP A 30 -34.81 9.31 3.13
CA TRP A 30 -33.85 10.15 3.88
C TRP A 30 -32.57 10.45 3.09
N GLN A 31 -32.31 9.76 1.97
CA GLN A 31 -31.19 10.05 1.08
C GLN A 31 -31.51 11.09 -0.01
N THR A 32 -32.75 11.58 -0.08
CA THR A 32 -33.13 12.62 -1.04
C THR A 32 -32.48 13.96 -0.70
N SER A 33 -32.16 14.76 -1.72
CA SER A 33 -31.56 16.09 -1.54
C SER A 33 -32.41 17.00 -0.64
N GLY A 34 -33.75 16.86 -0.70
CA GLY A 34 -34.68 17.61 0.15
C GLY A 34 -34.52 17.29 1.64
N ALA A 35 -34.43 16.00 2.00
CA ALA A 35 -34.23 15.59 3.38
C ALA A 35 -32.89 16.11 3.95
N ARG A 36 -31.82 16.08 3.14
CA ARG A 36 -30.49 16.58 3.54
C ARG A 36 -30.49 18.08 3.82
N LEU A 37 -31.15 18.86 2.98
CA LEU A 37 -31.26 20.32 3.18
C LEU A 37 -32.09 20.65 4.43
N ALA A 38 -33.16 19.89 4.70
CA ALA A 38 -33.96 20.06 5.91
C ALA A 38 -33.14 19.80 7.19
N PHE A 39 -32.29 18.76 7.21
CA PHE A 39 -31.40 18.49 8.34
C PHE A 39 -30.35 19.60 8.56
N ILE A 40 -29.78 20.15 7.49
CA ILE A 40 -28.84 21.28 7.58
C ILE A 40 -29.53 22.52 8.14
N GLY A 41 -30.74 22.82 7.67
CA GLY A 41 -31.55 23.94 8.19
C GLY A 41 -31.88 23.78 9.68
N ALA A 42 -32.29 22.59 10.11
CA ALA A 42 -32.58 22.31 11.52
C ALA A 42 -31.33 22.45 12.40
N ALA A 43 -30.15 22.01 11.95
CA ALA A 43 -28.90 22.16 12.69
C ALA A 43 -28.49 23.63 12.87
N ALA A 44 -28.72 24.48 11.86
CA ALA A 44 -28.45 25.92 11.96
C ALA A 44 -29.35 26.61 13.00
N VAL A 45 -30.63 26.22 13.08
CA VAL A 45 -31.57 26.75 14.10
C VAL A 45 -31.18 26.30 15.51
N ILE A 46 -30.75 25.05 15.68
CA ILE A 46 -30.30 24.52 16.98
C ILE A 46 -29.00 25.22 17.45
N MET A 47 -28.09 25.54 16.53
CA MET A 47 -26.87 26.30 16.82
C MET A 47 -27.14 27.70 17.38
N ALA A 48 -28.25 28.33 17.00
CA ALA A 48 -28.63 29.66 17.51
C ALA A 48 -29.19 29.64 18.94
N ILE A 49 -29.56 28.46 19.46
CA ILE A 49 -30.21 28.33 20.77
C ILE A 49 -29.22 27.78 21.82
N VAL A 50 -28.28 26.92 21.42
CA VAL A 50 -27.31 26.28 22.35
C VAL A 50 -25.94 26.15 21.68
N GLU A 51 -25.06 27.13 21.89
CA GLU A 51 -23.75 27.22 21.24
C GLU A 51 -22.87 25.95 21.43
N GLY A 52 -22.86 25.39 22.63
CA GLY A 52 -22.05 24.19 22.93
C GLY A 52 -22.58 22.90 22.28
N LEU A 53 -23.90 22.77 22.14
CA LEU A 53 -24.52 21.57 21.55
C LEU A 53 -24.37 21.56 20.02
N GLY A 54 -24.38 22.75 19.41
CA GLY A 54 -24.20 22.92 17.97
C GLY A 54 -22.85 22.43 17.46
N ILE A 55 -21.77 22.75 18.19
CA ILE A 55 -20.41 22.30 17.84
C ILE A 55 -20.30 20.77 17.93
N LEU A 56 -20.86 20.16 18.98
CA LEU A 56 -20.85 18.70 19.14
C LEU A 56 -21.65 17.98 18.04
N LEU A 57 -22.82 18.50 17.66
CA LEU A 57 -23.61 17.96 16.55
C LEU A 57 -22.91 18.14 15.20
N MET A 58 -22.11 19.20 15.03
CA MET A 58 -21.32 19.43 13.82
C MET A 58 -20.17 18.41 13.68
N PHE A 59 -19.44 18.15 14.76
CA PHE A 59 -18.40 17.11 14.77
C PHE A 59 -19.00 15.71 14.57
N ALA A 60 -20.13 15.41 15.22
CA ALA A 60 -20.83 14.14 15.06
C ALA A 60 -21.33 13.93 13.62
N SER A 61 -21.83 14.97 12.96
CA SER A 61 -22.28 14.88 11.55
C SER A 61 -21.12 14.74 10.57
N ILE A 62 -19.98 15.40 10.79
CA ILE A 62 -18.75 15.13 10.02
C ILE A 62 -18.29 13.68 10.21
N ALA A 63 -18.23 13.19 11.45
CA ALA A 63 -17.82 11.81 11.73
C ALA A 63 -18.76 10.80 11.06
N MET A 64 -20.09 11.03 11.10
CA MET A 64 -21.08 10.22 10.41
C MET A 64 -20.89 10.22 8.88
N ILE A 65 -20.53 11.35 8.26
CA ILE A 65 -20.22 11.41 6.82
C ILE A 65 -18.98 10.58 6.49
N TRP A 66 -17.97 10.59 7.35
CA TRP A 66 -16.75 9.78 7.17
C TRP A 66 -16.98 8.28 7.41
N ILE A 67 -17.81 7.90 8.38
CA ILE A 67 -18.11 6.50 8.72
C ILE A 67 -19.10 5.88 7.73
N SER A 68 -20.15 6.60 7.34
CA SER A 68 -21.16 6.11 6.38
C SER A 68 -20.63 6.02 4.94
N THR A 69 -19.46 6.58 4.66
CA THR A 69 -18.78 6.49 3.35
C THR A 69 -17.67 5.44 3.31
N GLY A 70 -17.69 4.47 4.23
CA GLY A 70 -16.82 3.27 4.27
C GLY A 70 -16.99 2.28 3.11
N GLY A 71 -17.28 2.76 1.90
CA GLY A 71 -17.30 1.99 0.66
C GLY A 71 -16.55 2.76 -0.43
N LEU A 72 -15.52 2.12 -0.99
CA LEU A 72 -14.52 2.56 -1.97
C LEU A 72 -15.03 3.17 -3.32
N ARG A 73 -16.16 3.87 -3.40
CA ARG A 73 -16.72 4.32 -4.69
C ARG A 73 -17.35 5.72 -4.67
N HIS A 74 -16.62 6.74 -4.18
CA HIS A 74 -16.99 8.13 -4.44
C HIS A 74 -15.91 8.81 -5.31
N PRO A 75 -16.26 9.52 -6.39
CA PRO A 75 -15.30 10.07 -7.38
C PRO A 75 -14.47 11.27 -6.89
N TRP A 76 -14.65 11.72 -5.65
CA TRP A 76 -13.91 12.86 -5.13
C TRP A 76 -12.58 12.43 -4.53
N LYS A 77 -11.50 12.99 -5.07
CA LYS A 77 -10.13 12.79 -4.58
C LYS A 77 -10.05 13.26 -3.12
N VAL A 78 -9.32 12.50 -2.29
CA VAL A 78 -9.13 12.77 -0.84
C VAL A 78 -8.74 14.22 -0.55
N TRP A 79 -7.94 14.84 -1.43
CA TRP A 79 -7.51 16.23 -1.29
C TRP A 79 -8.66 17.25 -1.38
N GLN A 80 -9.70 17.00 -2.20
CA GLN A 80 -10.88 17.87 -2.28
C GLN A 80 -11.70 17.84 -0.98
N ARG A 81 -11.68 16.71 -0.26
CA ARG A 81 -12.33 16.58 1.05
C ARG A 81 -11.60 17.42 2.11
N ILE A 82 -10.28 17.37 2.10
CA ILE A 82 -9.43 18.15 3.01
C ILE A 82 -9.60 19.65 2.74
N ALA A 83 -9.59 20.07 1.47
CA ALA A 83 -9.79 21.47 1.10
C ALA A 83 -11.16 22.00 1.56
N ALA A 84 -12.23 21.22 1.42
CA ALA A 84 -13.57 21.61 1.87
C ALA A 84 -13.68 21.72 3.40
N THR A 85 -13.03 20.81 4.15
CA THR A 85 -13.03 20.87 5.61
C THR A 85 -12.22 22.06 6.14
N VAL A 86 -11.05 22.33 5.55
CA VAL A 86 -10.20 23.47 5.95
C VAL A 86 -10.89 24.79 5.59
N GLY A 87 -11.50 24.90 4.41
CA GLY A 87 -12.22 26.11 4.00
C GLY A 87 -13.39 26.46 4.93
N THR A 88 -14.17 25.45 5.33
CA THR A 88 -15.28 25.64 6.28
C THR A 88 -14.77 26.07 7.65
N LEU A 89 -13.68 25.47 8.14
CA LEU A 89 -13.10 25.78 9.45
C LEU A 89 -12.51 27.20 9.49
N LEU A 90 -11.89 27.64 8.38
CA LEU A 90 -11.39 29.00 8.23
C LEU A 90 -12.55 30.03 8.22
N LEU A 91 -13.65 29.72 7.55
CA LEU A 91 -14.84 30.57 7.51
C LEU A 91 -15.47 30.72 8.91
N CYS A 92 -15.55 29.63 9.68
CA CYS A 92 -16.03 29.65 11.06
C CYS A 92 -15.15 30.50 11.98
N LEU A 93 -13.82 30.46 11.82
CA LEU A 93 -12.89 31.29 12.60
C LEU A 93 -13.01 32.79 12.30
N ILE A 94 -13.35 33.15 11.05
CA ILE A 94 -13.60 34.54 10.65
C ILE A 94 -14.91 35.05 11.27
N VAL A 95 -15.97 34.23 11.26
CA VAL A 95 -17.28 34.60 11.85
C VAL A 95 -17.20 34.69 13.38
N ALA A 96 -16.33 33.92 14.03
CA ALA A 96 -16.14 33.96 15.49
C ALA A 96 -15.31 35.16 16.01
N GLY A 97 -14.85 36.07 15.14
CA GLY A 97 -14.26 37.35 15.56
C GLY A 97 -12.87 37.30 16.22
N ILE A 98 -12.15 36.18 16.14
CA ILE A 98 -10.85 35.99 16.83
C ILE A 98 -9.68 36.70 16.11
N ALA A 99 -9.89 37.23 14.91
CA ALA A 99 -8.86 37.95 14.13
C ALA A 99 -8.98 39.47 14.29
N HIS A 100 -8.67 40.01 15.47
CA HIS A 100 -8.35 41.44 15.63
C HIS A 100 -6.89 41.61 16.06
N PRO A 101 -6.07 42.40 15.33
CA PRO A 101 -4.68 42.66 15.72
C PRO A 101 -4.63 43.58 16.95
N VAL A 102 -4.04 43.09 18.03
CA VAL A 102 -3.88 43.81 19.30
C VAL A 102 -2.86 44.95 19.14
N LYS A 103 -3.31 46.19 19.30
CA LYS A 103 -2.43 47.36 19.52
C LYS A 103 -1.91 47.33 20.96
N LYS A 104 -0.58 47.36 21.12
CA LYS A 104 0.11 47.64 22.39
C LYS A 104 -0.30 49.01 22.93
N LYS A 105 -0.51 49.09 24.24
CA LYS A 105 -0.49 50.35 25.00
C LYS A 105 0.18 50.09 26.33
N ASP A 106 1.23 50.86 26.59
CA ASP A 106 2.01 50.87 27.80
C ASP A 106 1.29 51.60 28.95
N ASP A 107 1.79 51.30 30.16
CA ASP A 107 1.75 52.04 31.43
C ASP A 107 0.46 52.15 32.26
N ALA A 108 0.51 51.59 33.48
CA ALA A 108 0.23 52.32 34.72
C ALA A 108 0.63 51.52 35.99
N LYS A 109 1.74 51.92 36.60
CA LYS A 109 1.91 52.30 38.03
C LYS A 109 0.89 51.79 39.05
N THR A 110 1.34 51.04 40.06
CA THR A 110 0.86 51.15 41.46
C THR A 110 1.97 50.74 42.43
N ALA A 111 2.09 51.48 43.53
CA ALA A 111 3.18 51.46 44.49
C ALA A 111 2.79 50.80 45.83
N SER A 112 3.84 50.38 46.56
CA SER A 112 3.97 50.18 48.02
C SER A 112 3.34 48.88 48.59
N THR A 113 4.00 48.09 49.45
CA THR A 113 4.68 48.40 50.74
C THR A 113 5.47 47.14 51.21
N PRO A 114 6.50 47.22 52.07
CA PRO A 114 7.57 46.22 52.22
C PRO A 114 7.37 45.22 53.36
N THR A 115 7.96 44.02 53.23
CA THR A 115 8.05 43.05 54.34
C THR A 115 9.38 42.29 54.33
N ALA A 116 10.07 42.45 55.46
CA ALA A 116 11.00 41.57 56.16
C ALA A 116 12.24 40.98 55.45
N ALA A 117 13.37 41.41 55.98
CA ALA A 117 14.67 40.77 55.89
C ALA A 117 14.65 39.33 56.42
N ALA A 118 15.20 38.41 55.63
CA ALA A 118 15.72 37.14 56.12
C ALA A 118 17.12 36.96 55.49
N THR A 119 18.14 37.18 56.31
CA THR A 119 19.53 36.86 56.04
C THR A 119 19.67 35.34 55.91
N SER A 120 19.61 34.84 54.66
CA SER A 120 19.95 33.45 54.36
C SER A 120 21.34 33.40 53.73
N LYS A 121 22.20 32.64 54.38
CA LYS A 121 23.62 32.41 54.09
C LYS A 121 23.77 31.92 52.64
N ALA A 122 24.56 32.64 51.84
CA ALA A 122 24.87 32.26 50.47
C ALA A 122 25.56 30.88 50.44
N PRO A 123 25.04 29.88 49.70
CA PRO A 123 25.83 28.72 49.32
C PRO A 123 26.93 29.18 48.37
N GLU A 124 28.15 28.73 48.61
CA GLU A 124 29.28 28.91 47.70
C GLU A 124 28.85 28.48 46.29
N THR A 125 28.96 29.41 45.34
CA THR A 125 28.74 29.15 43.92
C THR A 125 29.77 28.12 43.48
N PRO A 126 29.35 26.91 43.06
CA PRO A 126 30.29 25.94 42.53
C PRO A 126 31.02 26.58 41.35
N ALA A 127 32.35 26.44 41.30
CA ALA A 127 33.16 26.85 40.15
C ALA A 127 32.48 26.35 38.85
N PRO A 128 32.42 27.16 37.78
CA PRO A 128 31.75 26.77 36.55
C PRO A 128 32.27 25.42 36.08
N ALA A 129 31.42 24.40 36.18
CA ALA A 129 31.72 23.10 35.60
C ALA A 129 32.04 23.34 34.12
N ALA A 130 33.17 22.81 33.66
CA ALA A 130 33.59 22.93 32.27
C ALA A 130 32.39 22.59 31.37
N ALA A 131 32.06 23.49 30.44
CA ALA A 131 30.90 23.32 29.58
C ALA A 131 30.95 21.93 28.91
N PRO A 132 29.85 21.16 28.93
CA PRO A 132 29.84 19.82 28.34
C PRO A 132 30.32 19.88 26.88
N GLN A 133 31.31 19.06 26.54
CA GLN A 133 31.71 18.93 25.14
C GLN A 133 30.57 18.28 24.35
N LEU A 134 30.33 18.79 23.13
CA LEU A 134 29.27 18.29 22.28
C LEU A 134 29.67 16.93 21.69
N SER A 135 28.86 15.90 21.96
CA SER A 135 29.04 14.57 21.37
C SER A 135 28.87 14.59 19.84
N ASN A 136 29.44 13.61 19.16
CA ASN A 136 29.14 13.35 17.75
C ASN A 136 27.81 12.56 17.64
N TYR A 137 26.81 13.16 17.02
CA TYR A 137 25.48 12.56 16.84
C TYR A 137 25.27 11.95 15.45
N THR A 138 26.30 11.82 14.62
CA THR A 138 26.18 11.18 13.29
C THR A 138 25.63 9.75 13.44
N GLY A 139 24.61 9.42 12.65
CA GLY A 139 23.87 8.16 12.70
C GLY A 139 22.80 8.08 13.80
N LYS A 140 22.62 9.11 14.63
CA LYS A 140 21.58 9.17 15.66
C LYS A 140 20.32 9.87 15.14
N ALA A 141 19.22 9.64 15.86
CA ALA A 141 17.98 10.38 15.61
C ALA A 141 18.18 11.89 15.88
N LEU A 142 17.60 12.74 15.04
CA LEU A 142 17.69 14.20 15.19
C LEU A 142 17.15 14.67 16.54
N SER A 143 16.07 14.07 17.04
CA SER A 143 15.50 14.39 18.35
C SER A 143 16.50 14.20 19.50
N GLU A 144 17.26 13.10 19.50
CA GLU A 144 18.34 12.83 20.46
C GLU A 144 19.46 13.85 20.33
N ALA A 145 19.90 14.13 19.09
CA ALA A 145 20.97 15.06 18.80
C ALA A 145 20.66 16.49 19.25
N ARG A 146 19.43 16.98 18.97
CA ARG A 146 18.96 18.30 19.42
C ARG A 146 18.97 18.40 20.93
N LYS A 147 18.34 17.45 21.62
CA LYS A 147 18.27 17.42 23.09
C LYS A 147 19.66 17.44 23.71
N GLY A 148 20.56 16.61 23.18
CA GLY A 148 21.94 16.54 23.65
C GLY A 148 22.73 17.83 23.42
N ALA A 149 22.57 18.44 22.24
CA ALA A 149 23.22 19.70 21.91
C ALA A 149 22.71 20.89 22.74
N GLU A 150 21.40 20.99 22.92
CA GLU A 150 20.78 22.01 23.76
C GLU A 150 21.22 21.84 25.23
N ALA A 151 21.29 20.61 25.74
CA ALA A 151 21.79 20.33 27.09
C ALA A 151 23.28 20.71 27.26
N ALA A 152 24.06 20.67 26.18
CA ALA A 152 25.45 21.14 26.15
C ALA A 152 25.58 22.66 25.93
N GLY A 153 24.46 23.40 25.84
CA GLY A 153 24.44 24.86 25.70
C GLY A 153 24.61 25.37 24.26
N TYR A 154 24.45 24.52 23.25
CA TYR A 154 24.52 24.93 21.84
C TYR A 154 23.17 25.40 21.33
N THR A 155 23.19 26.41 20.47
CA THR A 155 22.02 26.77 19.65
C THR A 155 21.94 25.81 18.46
N VAL A 156 20.77 25.20 18.23
CA VAL A 156 20.66 24.11 17.26
C VAL A 156 19.92 24.53 15.99
N GLY A 157 20.60 24.36 14.85
CA GLY A 157 20.03 24.36 13.51
C GLY A 157 19.83 22.94 12.98
N ASN A 158 18.98 22.79 11.98
CA ASN A 158 18.90 21.57 11.18
C ASN A 158 18.47 21.87 9.75
N ARG A 159 18.91 21.02 8.81
CA ARG A 159 18.53 21.05 7.40
C ARG A 159 18.53 19.64 6.81
N ASP A 160 17.80 19.45 5.71
CA ASP A 160 17.92 18.22 4.93
C ASP A 160 19.28 18.16 4.24
N ALA A 161 19.99 17.05 4.45
CA ALA A 161 21.31 16.80 3.88
C ALA A 161 21.25 16.46 2.39
N SER A 162 20.07 16.13 1.86
CA SER A 162 19.90 15.82 0.45
C SER A 162 19.85 17.08 -0.42
N SER A 163 20.11 16.91 -1.71
CA SER A 163 19.91 17.97 -2.72
C SER A 163 18.46 18.47 -2.84
N GLU A 164 17.49 17.78 -2.23
CA GLU A 164 16.07 18.20 -2.26
C GLU A 164 15.77 19.34 -1.28
N SER A 165 16.63 19.58 -0.28
CA SER A 165 16.47 20.66 0.70
C SER A 165 15.08 20.69 1.37
N ARG A 166 14.55 19.54 1.75
CA ARG A 166 13.22 19.41 2.35
C ARG A 166 13.15 20.08 3.73
N GLY A 167 11.99 20.63 4.06
CA GLY A 167 11.73 21.18 5.40
C GLY A 167 11.69 20.09 6.47
N VAL A 168 12.44 20.28 7.55
CA VAL A 168 12.52 19.35 8.69
C VAL A 168 11.53 19.79 9.78
N VAL A 169 10.28 19.31 9.69
CA VAL A 169 9.18 19.76 10.59
C VAL A 169 8.93 18.82 11.76
N GLN A 170 9.21 17.52 11.59
CA GLN A 170 9.07 16.48 12.62
C GLN A 170 10.46 15.90 12.87
N THR A 171 10.93 15.82 14.11
CA THR A 171 12.33 15.45 14.40
C THR A 171 12.55 13.95 14.58
N GLU A 172 11.47 13.19 14.67
CA GLU A 172 11.48 11.79 15.10
C GLU A 172 11.89 10.84 13.97
N ASN A 173 11.61 11.22 12.71
CA ASN A 173 11.84 10.38 11.54
C ASN A 173 13.07 10.83 10.73
N TRP A 174 14.05 11.44 11.38
CA TRP A 174 15.25 11.96 10.74
C TRP A 174 16.51 11.47 11.44
N THR A 175 17.51 11.13 10.64
CA THR A 175 18.83 10.67 11.11
C THR A 175 19.89 11.70 10.74
N VAL A 176 20.79 12.01 11.67
CA VAL A 176 21.89 12.95 11.47
C VAL A 176 22.97 12.32 10.59
N CYS A 177 23.31 12.99 9.49
CA CYS A 177 24.40 12.60 8.60
C CYS A 177 25.65 13.45 8.80
N PHE A 178 25.47 14.74 9.06
CA PHE A 178 26.57 15.65 9.32
C PHE A 178 26.25 16.58 10.48
N GLN A 179 27.29 16.95 11.22
CA GLN A 179 27.23 17.85 12.35
C GLN A 179 28.30 18.92 12.15
N LYS A 180 27.89 20.18 12.07
CA LYS A 180 28.81 21.32 11.92
C LYS A 180 28.67 22.27 13.08
N ILE A 181 29.75 22.46 13.82
CA ILE A 181 29.84 23.47 14.89
C ILE A 181 30.23 24.80 14.26
N SER A 182 29.60 25.89 14.70
CA SER A 182 29.88 27.25 14.23
C SER A 182 29.77 28.25 15.37
N ASP A 183 30.61 29.28 15.36
CA ASP A 183 30.43 30.42 16.26
C ASP A 183 29.35 31.36 15.69
N LEU A 184 28.38 31.73 16.54
CA LEU A 184 27.31 32.66 16.19
C LEU A 184 27.73 34.10 16.52
N ALA A 185 27.13 35.07 15.82
CA ALA A 185 27.47 36.50 15.95
C ALA A 185 27.39 37.03 17.39
N ASP A 186 26.54 36.44 18.22
CA ASP A 186 26.28 36.86 19.61
C ASP A 186 27.30 36.28 20.61
N GLY A 187 28.38 35.64 20.13
CA GLY A 187 29.36 34.93 20.95
C GLY A 187 28.88 33.57 21.47
N LYS A 188 27.69 33.11 21.07
CA LYS A 188 27.16 31.78 21.37
C LYS A 188 27.72 30.73 20.42
N LYS A 189 27.81 29.48 20.87
CA LYS A 189 28.12 28.35 19.99
C LYS A 189 26.85 27.79 19.36
N GLY A 190 26.89 27.58 18.06
CA GLY A 190 25.86 26.92 17.27
C GLY A 190 26.30 25.54 16.80
N VAL A 191 25.35 24.65 16.59
CA VAL A 191 25.54 23.42 15.83
C VAL A 191 24.43 23.30 14.79
N ASP A 192 24.80 22.96 13.58
CA ASP A 192 23.84 22.65 12.52
C ASP A 192 23.91 21.17 12.17
N PHE A 193 22.75 20.51 12.22
CA PHE A 193 22.59 19.11 11.89
C PHE A 193 22.02 18.96 10.47
N SER A 194 22.82 18.41 9.57
CA SER A 194 22.33 17.95 8.27
C SER A 194 21.78 16.54 8.43
N VAL A 195 20.51 16.35 8.07
CA VAL A 195 19.77 15.11 8.35
C VAL A 195 19.15 14.52 7.08
N VAL A 196 18.91 13.21 7.06
CA VAL A 196 18.07 12.54 6.05
C VAL A 196 16.88 11.89 6.71
N LYS A 197 15.82 11.56 5.95
CA LYS A 197 14.71 10.81 6.55
C LYS A 197 15.19 9.42 6.95
N GLU A 198 14.51 8.84 7.91
CA GLU A 198 14.80 7.48 8.35
C GLU A 198 14.74 6.49 7.18
N GLY A 199 15.75 5.62 7.08
CA GLY A 199 15.91 4.64 6.01
C GLY A 199 16.43 5.20 4.68
N GLU A 200 16.75 6.49 4.61
CA GLU A 200 17.51 7.07 3.49
C GLU A 200 19.02 6.99 3.77
N PRO A 201 19.87 6.73 2.76
CA PRO A 201 21.31 6.70 2.96
C PRO A 201 21.86 8.12 3.13
N CYS A 202 22.83 8.30 4.02
CA CYS A 202 23.51 9.58 4.13
C CYS A 202 24.26 9.89 2.82
N PRO A 203 24.11 11.09 2.26
CA PRO A 203 24.89 11.49 1.10
C PRO A 203 26.37 11.59 1.45
N LYS A 204 27.23 11.64 0.42
CA LYS A 204 28.69 11.79 0.62
C LYS A 204 29.03 13.16 1.18
N GLU A 205 28.31 14.17 0.71
CA GLU A 205 28.46 15.56 1.10
C GLU A 205 27.08 16.16 1.38
N ASP A 206 27.02 17.11 2.30
CA ASP A 206 25.80 17.83 2.59
C ASP A 206 25.32 18.63 1.36
N GLY A 207 24.02 18.50 1.05
CA GLY A 207 23.38 19.08 -0.13
C GLY A 207 23.56 18.24 -1.41
N SER A 208 24.22 17.09 -1.35
CA SER A 208 24.40 16.21 -2.52
C SER A 208 23.27 15.19 -2.69
N ALA A 209 23.24 14.52 -3.85
CA ALA A 209 22.23 13.51 -4.15
C ALA A 209 22.39 12.27 -3.25
N LEU A 210 21.27 11.69 -2.82
CA LEU A 210 21.26 10.47 -2.01
C LEU A 210 21.78 9.27 -2.83
N PRO A 211 22.74 8.48 -2.29
CA PRO A 211 23.31 7.32 -2.97
C PRO A 211 22.36 6.11 -2.86
N TRP A 212 21.20 6.21 -3.50
CA TRP A 212 20.23 5.12 -3.54
C TRP A 212 20.80 3.87 -4.23
N PRO A 213 20.52 2.66 -3.69
CA PRO A 213 20.88 1.43 -4.36
C PRO A 213 20.14 1.32 -5.71
N VAL A 214 20.82 0.71 -6.67
CA VAL A 214 20.28 0.44 -8.02
C VAL A 214 19.89 -1.03 -8.11
N MET A 215 18.77 -1.29 -8.79
CA MET A 215 18.23 -2.63 -8.93
C MET A 215 19.11 -3.44 -9.90
N PRO A 216 19.71 -4.56 -9.45
CA PRO A 216 20.47 -5.45 -10.34
C PRO A 216 19.52 -6.15 -11.33
N ASN A 217 20.10 -6.70 -12.41
CA ASN A 217 19.36 -7.60 -13.28
C ASN A 217 19.39 -9.02 -12.71
N VAL A 218 18.27 -9.45 -12.15
CA VAL A 218 18.09 -10.78 -11.55
C VAL A 218 17.10 -11.64 -12.34
N VAL A 219 16.55 -11.13 -13.46
CA VAL A 219 15.71 -11.94 -14.34
C VAL A 219 16.50 -13.11 -14.91
N GLY A 220 15.91 -14.31 -14.84
CA GLY A 220 16.50 -15.57 -15.28
C GLY A 220 17.41 -16.24 -14.26
N THR A 221 17.71 -15.61 -13.12
CA THR A 221 18.50 -16.24 -12.05
C THR A 221 17.61 -17.04 -11.10
N THR A 222 18.23 -17.94 -10.31
CA THR A 222 17.56 -18.60 -9.19
C THR A 222 17.28 -17.60 -8.06
N TYR A 223 16.33 -17.90 -7.18
CA TYR A 223 15.95 -17.04 -6.06
C TYR A 223 17.15 -16.79 -5.12
N ASN A 224 17.93 -17.84 -4.80
CA ASN A 224 19.12 -17.71 -3.97
C ASN A 224 20.14 -16.73 -4.55
N LYS A 225 20.38 -16.82 -5.86
CA LYS A 225 21.27 -15.90 -6.57
C LYS A 225 20.71 -14.48 -6.59
N ALA A 226 19.42 -14.33 -6.87
CA ALA A 226 18.76 -13.02 -6.87
C ALA A 226 18.87 -12.32 -5.50
N VAL A 227 18.64 -13.05 -4.41
CA VAL A 227 18.78 -12.53 -3.04
C VAL A 227 20.23 -12.11 -2.75
N ALA A 228 21.21 -12.90 -3.18
CA ALA A 228 22.63 -12.56 -3.02
C ALA A 228 22.99 -11.27 -3.79
N ASP A 229 22.54 -11.16 -5.04
CA ASP A 229 22.80 -10.00 -5.90
C ASP A 229 22.10 -8.73 -5.35
N LEU A 230 20.86 -8.85 -4.85
CA LEU A 230 20.14 -7.75 -4.21
C LEU A 230 20.85 -7.26 -2.94
N LYS A 231 21.30 -8.18 -2.09
CA LYS A 231 22.06 -7.84 -0.89
C LYS A 231 23.39 -7.16 -1.23
N ALA A 232 24.10 -7.65 -2.25
CA ALA A 232 25.35 -7.04 -2.72
C ALA A 232 25.13 -5.62 -3.27
N ALA A 233 23.98 -5.37 -3.89
CA ALA A 233 23.57 -4.04 -4.35
C ALA A 233 23.08 -3.10 -3.22
N GLY A 234 23.01 -3.57 -1.97
CA GLY A 234 22.50 -2.80 -0.84
C GLY A 234 20.98 -2.65 -0.82
N VAL A 235 20.25 -3.53 -1.51
CA VAL A 235 18.78 -3.55 -1.50
C VAL A 235 18.27 -4.27 -0.25
N PRO A 236 17.41 -3.63 0.57
CA PRO A 236 16.83 -4.25 1.75
C PRO A 236 15.86 -5.40 1.39
N LEU A 237 16.12 -6.60 1.92
CA LEU A 237 15.32 -7.80 1.60
C LEU A 237 13.92 -7.76 2.22
N GLU A 238 13.73 -7.03 3.32
CA GLU A 238 12.43 -6.81 3.96
C GLU A 238 11.43 -6.04 3.07
N ARG A 239 11.91 -5.42 1.99
CA ARG A 239 11.08 -4.74 0.99
C ARG A 239 10.83 -5.56 -0.26
N VAL A 240 11.38 -6.78 -0.31
CA VAL A 240 11.19 -7.70 -1.43
C VAL A 240 9.87 -8.45 -1.22
N LYS A 241 8.95 -8.28 -2.17
CA LYS A 241 7.72 -9.07 -2.29
C LYS A 241 7.91 -10.13 -3.36
N LEU A 242 7.45 -11.33 -3.05
CA LEU A 242 7.41 -12.44 -3.99
C LEU A 242 5.98 -12.58 -4.51
N GLU A 243 5.85 -12.88 -5.78
CA GLU A 243 4.60 -13.28 -6.41
C GLU A 243 4.88 -14.48 -7.32
N ASP A 244 3.91 -15.34 -7.58
CA ASP A 244 4.04 -16.41 -8.59
C ASP A 244 3.73 -15.89 -10.01
N VAL A 245 4.19 -16.61 -11.04
CA VAL A 245 3.91 -16.27 -12.44
C VAL A 245 2.80 -17.06 -13.11
N TYR A 246 2.39 -18.20 -12.55
CA TYR A 246 1.45 -19.13 -13.19
C TYR A 246 0.07 -19.11 -12.52
N LEU A 247 -0.99 -19.34 -13.30
CA LEU A 247 -2.37 -19.25 -12.83
C LEU A 247 -2.77 -20.32 -11.79
N ASP A 248 -2.00 -21.40 -11.68
CA ASP A 248 -2.28 -22.58 -10.86
C ASP A 248 -1.22 -22.84 -9.78
N THR A 249 -0.35 -21.88 -9.52
CA THR A 249 0.62 -21.93 -8.43
C THR A 249 0.31 -20.90 -7.38
N ASP A 250 0.53 -21.26 -6.11
CA ASP A 250 0.49 -20.29 -5.03
C ASP A 250 1.81 -19.51 -4.96
N THR A 251 1.71 -18.21 -4.67
CA THR A 251 2.86 -17.36 -4.33
C THR A 251 3.64 -17.93 -3.13
N PRO A 252 4.96 -18.17 -3.24
CA PRO A 252 5.75 -18.69 -2.13
C PRO A 252 6.01 -17.61 -1.07
N THR A 253 6.16 -18.02 0.19
CA THR A 253 6.79 -17.15 1.20
C THR A 253 8.29 -17.06 0.97
N ALA A 254 8.95 -16.06 1.57
CA ALA A 254 10.40 -15.91 1.49
C ALA A 254 11.14 -17.13 2.04
N GLU A 255 10.63 -17.75 3.11
CA GLU A 255 11.19 -18.95 3.71
C GLU A 255 11.03 -20.18 2.81
N GLN A 256 9.87 -20.32 2.15
CA GLN A 256 9.63 -21.39 1.19
C GLN A 256 10.53 -21.24 -0.04
N ALA A 257 10.64 -20.01 -0.57
CA ALA A 257 11.51 -19.71 -1.68
C ALA A 257 12.99 -19.95 -1.32
N ALA A 258 13.43 -19.60 -0.12
CA ALA A 258 14.80 -19.85 0.33
C ALA A 258 15.11 -21.35 0.50
N LYS A 259 14.15 -22.16 0.95
CA LYS A 259 14.33 -23.59 1.15
C LYS A 259 14.58 -24.33 -0.17
N ASP A 260 13.80 -24.00 -1.20
CA ASP A 260 13.88 -24.61 -2.53
C ASP A 260 14.51 -23.63 -3.53
N GLY A 261 15.45 -22.80 -3.08
CA GLY A 261 15.86 -21.58 -3.80
C GLY A 261 16.53 -21.77 -5.16
N GLU A 262 16.94 -22.99 -5.50
CA GLU A 262 17.45 -23.34 -6.84
C GLU A 262 16.34 -23.77 -7.81
N GLU A 263 15.15 -24.14 -7.31
CA GLU A 263 13.97 -24.48 -8.14
C GLU A 263 13.11 -23.25 -8.44
N TRP A 264 13.27 -22.17 -7.67
CA TRP A 264 12.58 -20.91 -7.89
C TRP A 264 13.43 -20.00 -8.77
N HIS A 265 12.87 -19.60 -9.90
CA HIS A 265 13.53 -18.75 -10.87
C HIS A 265 12.79 -17.42 -11.00
N VAL A 266 13.53 -16.32 -11.05
CA VAL A 266 12.97 -15.00 -11.25
C VAL A 266 12.60 -14.82 -12.72
N CYS A 267 11.33 -14.61 -13.00
CA CYS A 267 10.81 -14.41 -14.34
C CYS A 267 10.60 -12.95 -14.68
N PHE A 268 10.12 -12.17 -13.71
CA PHE A 268 10.00 -10.73 -13.85
C PHE A 268 10.49 -10.06 -12.57
N GLN A 269 10.97 -8.84 -12.71
CA GLN A 269 11.37 -8.00 -11.59
C GLN A 269 10.78 -6.60 -11.77
N ASP A 270 10.50 -5.95 -10.65
CA ASP A 270 10.10 -4.55 -10.59
C ASP A 270 10.70 -3.92 -9.32
N PRO A 271 11.47 -2.84 -9.38
CA PRO A 271 11.88 -2.12 -10.58
C PRO A 271 12.65 -2.99 -11.59
N GLY A 272 12.63 -2.56 -12.85
CA GLY A 272 13.53 -3.11 -13.87
C GLY A 272 15.00 -2.87 -13.51
N LYS A 273 15.91 -3.51 -14.25
CA LYS A 273 17.35 -3.30 -14.15
C LYS A 273 17.68 -1.80 -14.14
N ASP A 274 18.64 -1.41 -13.30
CA ASP A 274 19.15 -0.05 -13.11
C ASP A 274 18.11 0.93 -12.52
N GLY A 275 16.90 0.44 -12.19
CA GLY A 275 15.88 1.21 -11.47
C GLY A 275 16.36 1.59 -10.07
N LYS A 276 16.11 2.84 -9.66
CA LYS A 276 16.47 3.30 -8.31
C LYS A 276 15.55 2.68 -7.27
N VAL A 277 16.14 2.15 -6.19
CA VAL A 277 15.40 1.62 -5.05
C VAL A 277 15.46 2.63 -3.91
N THR A 278 14.38 3.40 -3.74
CA THR A 278 14.26 4.42 -2.70
C THR A 278 13.65 3.87 -1.41
N SER A 279 13.48 4.72 -0.38
CA SER A 279 12.82 4.39 0.88
C SER A 279 11.38 3.87 0.69
N THR A 280 10.71 4.26 -0.39
CA THR A 280 9.32 3.88 -0.69
C THR A 280 9.21 2.80 -1.77
N THR A 281 10.32 2.43 -2.40
CA THR A 281 10.30 1.41 -3.46
C THR A 281 10.06 0.03 -2.84
N THR A 282 8.97 -0.61 -3.25
CA THR A 282 8.78 -2.06 -3.04
C THR A 282 9.44 -2.78 -4.20
N VAL A 283 10.32 -3.75 -3.90
CA VAL A 283 10.90 -4.61 -4.92
C VAL A 283 10.01 -5.82 -5.07
N ARG A 284 9.54 -6.13 -6.28
CA ARG A 284 8.75 -7.32 -6.60
C ARG A 284 9.61 -8.26 -7.44
N LEU A 285 9.64 -9.53 -7.05
CA LEU A 285 10.17 -10.62 -7.84
C LEU A 285 9.04 -11.59 -8.15
N ASP A 286 8.72 -11.73 -9.43
CA ASP A 286 7.73 -12.68 -9.90
C ASP A 286 8.45 -14.00 -10.23
N LEU A 287 8.15 -15.05 -9.47
CA LEU A 287 8.86 -16.32 -9.47
C LEU A 287 8.09 -17.40 -10.21
N GLY A 288 8.78 -18.18 -11.03
CA GLY A 288 8.31 -19.47 -11.50
C GLY A 288 9.09 -20.58 -10.82
N ARG A 289 8.38 -21.63 -10.41
CA ARG A 289 9.01 -22.84 -9.88
C ARG A 289 9.21 -23.84 -11.01
N TRP A 290 10.36 -24.49 -11.10
CA TRP A 290 10.48 -25.74 -11.82
C TRP A 290 11.71 -26.52 -11.38
N SER A 291 11.62 -27.84 -11.49
CA SER A 291 12.71 -28.77 -11.25
C SER A 291 12.87 -29.69 -12.45
N ASP A 292 13.75 -30.70 -12.36
CA ASP A 292 13.96 -31.65 -13.45
C ASP A 292 12.69 -32.42 -13.84
N ALA A 293 11.75 -32.58 -12.91
CA ALA A 293 10.47 -33.26 -13.13
C ALA A 293 9.38 -32.36 -13.75
N SER A 294 9.61 -31.05 -13.86
CA SER A 294 8.60 -30.12 -14.37
C SER A 294 8.43 -30.22 -15.89
N LEU A 295 7.18 -30.19 -16.35
CA LEU A 295 6.83 -30.17 -17.79
C LEU A 295 7.12 -28.81 -18.43
N VAL A 296 6.91 -27.72 -17.69
CA VAL A 296 7.21 -26.35 -18.08
C VAL A 296 8.42 -25.88 -17.26
N LYS A 297 9.49 -25.46 -17.95
CA LYS A 297 10.77 -25.03 -17.35
C LYS A 297 11.21 -23.64 -17.82
N THR A 298 10.25 -22.82 -18.21
CA THR A 298 10.50 -21.51 -18.83
C THR A 298 9.53 -20.49 -18.28
N CYS A 299 10.01 -19.26 -18.09
CA CYS A 299 9.14 -18.16 -17.74
C CYS A 299 8.07 -17.93 -18.82
N PRO A 300 6.82 -17.62 -18.42
CA PRO A 300 5.80 -17.20 -19.37
C PRO A 300 6.17 -15.87 -20.02
N ALA A 301 5.55 -15.56 -21.16
CA ALA A 301 5.75 -14.27 -21.82
C ALA A 301 5.20 -13.09 -20.98
N ALA A 302 4.14 -13.35 -20.20
CA ALA A 302 3.57 -12.40 -19.25
C ALA A 302 3.00 -13.12 -18.03
N LYS A 303 3.00 -12.43 -16.89
CA LYS A 303 2.46 -12.94 -15.63
C LYS A 303 0.98 -13.32 -15.77
N GLY A 304 0.59 -14.46 -15.21
CA GLY A 304 -0.82 -14.87 -15.11
C GLY A 304 -1.48 -15.17 -16.47
N THR A 305 -0.68 -15.56 -17.46
CA THR A 305 -1.19 -15.90 -18.80
C THR A 305 -1.14 -17.38 -19.12
N THR A 306 -0.47 -18.19 -18.31
CA THR A 306 -0.34 -19.63 -18.54
C THR A 306 -0.39 -20.41 -17.23
N TYR A 307 -0.69 -21.68 -17.37
CA TYR A 307 -0.64 -22.68 -16.32
C TYR A 307 0.75 -23.33 -16.30
N GLN A 308 1.25 -23.64 -15.11
CA GLN A 308 2.48 -24.41 -14.93
C GLN A 308 2.25 -25.88 -15.33
N ILE A 309 1.08 -26.41 -14.99
CA ILE A 309 0.63 -27.74 -15.41
C ILE A 309 -0.34 -27.54 -16.57
N PRO A 310 0.04 -27.84 -17.83
CA PRO A 310 -0.83 -27.60 -18.98
C PRO A 310 -2.21 -28.25 -18.84
N ALA A 311 -2.31 -29.41 -18.18
CA ALA A 311 -3.58 -30.09 -17.94
C ALA A 311 -4.57 -29.33 -17.03
N ASN A 312 -4.13 -28.29 -16.32
CA ASN A 312 -5.00 -27.42 -15.51
C ASN A 312 -5.65 -26.31 -16.34
N ASP A 313 -5.19 -26.07 -17.57
CA ASP A 313 -5.80 -25.11 -18.48
C ASP A 313 -7.18 -25.63 -18.92
N PRO A 314 -8.28 -24.87 -18.73
CA PRO A 314 -9.62 -25.28 -19.13
C PRO A 314 -9.76 -25.52 -20.64
N ASP A 315 -8.90 -24.90 -21.45
CA ASP A 315 -8.87 -25.05 -22.90
C ASP A 315 -7.85 -26.10 -23.36
N TYR A 316 -7.21 -26.82 -22.42
CA TYR A 316 -6.20 -27.83 -22.74
C TYR A 316 -6.78 -28.99 -23.54
N GLN A 317 -6.46 -29.02 -24.84
CA GLN A 317 -6.65 -30.20 -25.66
C GLN A 317 -5.42 -31.11 -25.52
N ARG A 318 -5.60 -32.26 -24.87
CA ARG A 318 -4.54 -33.27 -24.77
C ARG A 318 -4.08 -33.61 -26.20
N PRO A 319 -2.77 -33.48 -26.52
CA PRO A 319 -2.26 -33.90 -27.81
C PRO A 319 -2.64 -35.38 -28.03
N GLY A 320 -3.53 -35.60 -29.00
CA GLY A 320 -4.07 -36.92 -29.29
C GLY A 320 -3.00 -37.81 -29.91
N THR A 321 -2.88 -39.02 -29.37
CA THR A 321 -2.43 -40.19 -30.13
C THR A 321 -3.19 -40.25 -31.44
N SER A 322 -2.51 -39.94 -32.53
CA SER A 322 -3.02 -40.08 -33.89
C SER A 322 -3.28 -41.55 -34.18
N THR A 323 -4.54 -41.95 -34.09
CA THR A 323 -5.13 -43.05 -34.85
C THR A 323 -6.38 -42.38 -35.42
N GLY A 324 -6.32 -41.89 -36.64
CA GLY A 324 -6.45 -42.74 -37.82
C GLY A 324 -7.95 -42.86 -38.07
N ASP A 325 -8.40 -42.20 -39.12
CA ASP A 325 -9.78 -42.16 -39.60
C ASP A 325 -10.45 -43.54 -39.52
N ASP A 326 -11.72 -43.59 -39.11
CA ASP A 326 -12.74 -44.38 -39.79
C ASP A 326 -14.14 -44.00 -39.27
N ASP A 327 -14.95 -43.52 -40.21
CA ASP A 327 -16.40 -43.49 -40.18
C ASP A 327 -16.96 -44.81 -39.64
N SER A 328 -17.94 -44.75 -38.73
CA SER A 328 -19.12 -45.62 -38.71
C SER A 328 -20.04 -45.32 -37.52
N SER A 329 -21.25 -44.89 -37.84
CA SER A 329 -22.44 -44.99 -37.00
C SER A 329 -22.59 -46.36 -36.35
N SER A 330 -22.88 -46.42 -35.04
CA SER A 330 -23.81 -47.39 -34.44
C SER A 330 -24.05 -47.15 -32.95
N GLN A 331 -25.32 -47.38 -32.57
CA GLN A 331 -25.84 -47.51 -31.22
C GLN A 331 -25.02 -48.49 -30.35
N GLY A 332 -25.06 -48.28 -29.04
CA GLY A 332 -24.77 -49.34 -28.08
C GLY A 332 -24.23 -48.81 -26.76
N GLY A 333 -25.08 -48.78 -25.72
CA GLY A 333 -24.64 -48.47 -24.37
C GLY A 333 -23.61 -49.47 -23.85
N SER A 334 -22.68 -49.00 -23.01
CA SER A 334 -21.99 -49.88 -22.08
C SER A 334 -21.62 -49.12 -20.81
N THR A 335 -22.37 -49.47 -19.77
CA THR A 335 -22.12 -49.24 -18.35
C THR A 335 -20.80 -49.90 -17.97
N GLY A 336 -19.75 -49.13 -17.70
CA GLY A 336 -18.46 -49.69 -17.35
C GLY A 336 -17.37 -48.64 -17.16
N GLY A 337 -17.50 -47.79 -16.14
CA GLY A 337 -16.46 -46.84 -15.78
C GLY A 337 -16.31 -46.79 -14.27
N GLY A 338 -15.24 -47.41 -13.75
CA GLY A 338 -14.96 -47.52 -12.32
C GLY A 338 -15.07 -46.17 -11.60
N ALA A 339 -15.78 -46.21 -10.47
CA ALA A 339 -15.98 -45.03 -9.64
C ALA A 339 -14.63 -44.47 -9.19
N LYS A 340 -14.24 -43.33 -9.77
CA LYS A 340 -13.03 -42.60 -9.35
C LYS A 340 -13.27 -42.09 -7.92
N THR A 341 -12.27 -42.25 -7.05
CA THR A 341 -12.30 -41.64 -5.73
C THR A 341 -12.29 -40.12 -5.89
N VAL A 342 -13.27 -39.43 -5.33
CA VAL A 342 -13.41 -37.96 -5.43
C VAL A 342 -13.28 -37.30 -4.06
N HIS A 343 -12.92 -36.02 -4.05
CA HIS A 343 -12.89 -35.22 -2.82
C HIS A 343 -14.14 -34.32 -2.74
N PRO A 344 -14.99 -34.47 -1.71
CA PRO A 344 -16.17 -33.63 -1.53
C PRO A 344 -15.83 -32.14 -1.54
N GLY A 345 -16.57 -31.34 -2.31
CA GLY A 345 -16.34 -29.89 -2.42
C GLY A 345 -15.21 -29.46 -3.37
N ALA A 346 -14.38 -30.39 -3.87
CA ALA A 346 -13.42 -30.09 -4.93
C ALA A 346 -14.13 -29.78 -6.26
N PHE A 347 -13.45 -29.03 -7.12
CA PHE A 347 -13.93 -28.75 -8.47
C PHE A 347 -14.02 -30.04 -9.28
N CYS A 348 -15.00 -30.09 -10.18
CA CYS A 348 -15.27 -31.27 -10.97
C CYS A 348 -15.67 -30.87 -12.40
N SER A 349 -15.35 -31.74 -13.36
CA SER A 349 -15.75 -31.61 -14.75
C SER A 349 -15.76 -33.02 -15.38
N PRO A 350 -16.70 -33.34 -16.29
CA PRO A 350 -17.83 -32.53 -16.74
C PRO A 350 -18.99 -32.50 -15.74
N ALA A 351 -19.92 -31.54 -15.92
CA ALA A 351 -21.19 -31.53 -15.19
C ALA A 351 -21.92 -32.87 -15.38
N GLY A 352 -22.44 -33.43 -14.28
CA GLY A 352 -23.08 -34.75 -14.28
C GLY A 352 -22.14 -35.94 -14.08
N ALA A 353 -20.82 -35.73 -13.99
CA ALA A 353 -19.89 -36.79 -13.61
C ALA A 353 -20.23 -37.37 -12.23
N VAL A 354 -19.97 -38.66 -12.04
CA VAL A 354 -20.25 -39.41 -10.81
C VAL A 354 -18.96 -40.00 -10.26
N GLY A 355 -18.73 -39.86 -8.95
CA GLY A 355 -17.58 -40.43 -8.25
C GLY A 355 -17.96 -40.88 -6.85
N THR A 356 -17.05 -41.56 -6.16
CA THR A 356 -17.28 -42.03 -4.79
C THR A 356 -16.26 -41.45 -3.81
N ALA A 357 -16.72 -41.03 -2.64
CA ALA A 357 -15.86 -40.61 -1.53
C ALA A 357 -16.40 -41.21 -0.24
N ASN A 358 -15.56 -41.92 0.51
CA ASN A 358 -15.95 -42.56 1.78
C ASN A 358 -17.21 -43.45 1.65
N GLY A 359 -17.32 -44.20 0.53
CA GLY A 359 -18.46 -45.08 0.25
C GLY A 359 -19.77 -44.37 -0.14
N LYS A 360 -19.77 -43.03 -0.26
CA LYS A 360 -20.92 -42.24 -0.75
C LYS A 360 -20.69 -41.79 -2.18
N THR A 361 -21.75 -41.81 -2.98
CA THR A 361 -21.74 -41.30 -4.35
C THR A 361 -21.87 -39.77 -4.34
N TYR A 362 -21.07 -39.11 -5.17
CA TYR A 362 -21.11 -37.67 -5.40
C TYR A 362 -21.32 -37.41 -6.88
N THR A 363 -22.14 -36.40 -7.18
CA THR A 363 -22.39 -35.90 -8.52
C THR A 363 -21.76 -34.53 -8.69
N CYS A 364 -21.20 -34.29 -9.87
CA CYS A 364 -20.65 -33.01 -10.24
C CYS A 364 -21.76 -32.02 -10.64
N LYS A 365 -22.07 -31.03 -9.79
CA LYS A 365 -23.21 -30.11 -9.99
C LYS A 365 -23.04 -28.74 -9.32
N GLY A 366 -23.52 -27.66 -9.95
CA GLY A 366 -23.63 -26.32 -9.35
C GLY A 366 -23.90 -25.19 -10.37
N PRO A 367 -24.59 -24.10 -9.99
CA PRO A 367 -24.68 -22.90 -10.81
C PRO A 367 -23.35 -22.13 -10.74
N GLY A 368 -22.66 -22.02 -11.88
CA GLY A 368 -21.32 -21.42 -11.96
C GLY A 368 -20.22 -22.49 -12.02
N GLN A 369 -19.45 -22.64 -10.94
CA GLN A 369 -18.36 -23.62 -10.89
C GLN A 369 -18.83 -24.98 -10.36
N ASN A 370 -18.68 -26.00 -11.20
CA ASN A 370 -19.03 -27.38 -10.89
C ASN A 370 -18.17 -27.93 -9.73
N ARG A 371 -18.82 -28.47 -8.69
CA ARG A 371 -18.15 -29.11 -7.54
C ARG A 371 -18.79 -30.45 -7.19
N TRP A 372 -18.02 -31.35 -6.59
CA TRP A 372 -18.51 -32.65 -6.11
C TRP A 372 -19.48 -32.45 -4.94
N ARG A 373 -20.76 -32.82 -5.15
CA ARG A 373 -21.83 -32.72 -4.16
C ARG A 373 -22.51 -34.08 -3.98
N PRO A 374 -22.92 -34.46 -2.76
CA PRO A 374 -23.60 -35.73 -2.52
C PRO A 374 -24.93 -35.83 -3.27
#